data_AF-A0A9D4IG90-F1
#
_entry.id   AF-A0A9D4IG90-F1
#
_cell.length_a   1.000
_cell.length_b   1.000
_cell.length_c   1.000
_cell.angle_alpha   90.00
_cell.angle_beta   90.00
_cell.angle_gamma   90.00
#
_symmetry.space_group_name_H-M   'P 1'
#
loop_
_entity.id
_entity.type
_entity.pdbx_description
1 polymer ?
#
loop_
_entity_poly.entity_id
_entity_poly.type
_entity_poly.pdbx_seq_one_letter_code
_entity_poly.pdbx_strand_id
1 'polypeptide(L)'
;MLGVSSCDMLGVTSCDMLGVSSIDMLGVSSCDMLGVSSCDMLGVSSCDMLGVSSCDMLGVSSCDMLGVSSCDMLGVSSCDMLEVSSCDMLGVSSCDMLGVSSCDMLGVSSCDMLGVSYSNMLGVSSCDMLRVSSCDMLGVSSIDMLGVSSFDMLGVSSIDMFGVSSIDM
;
A
#
# COMPACT_ATOMS: atom_id res chain seq x y z
N MET A 1 -14.42 -19.25 6.48
CA MET A 1 -14.51 -20.72 6.79
C MET A 1 -13.13 -21.36 6.61
N LEU A 2 -12.65 -22.21 7.54
CA LEU A 2 -11.22 -22.39 7.92
C LEU A 2 -10.26 -23.06 6.90
N GLY A 3 -9.17 -22.32 6.56
CA GLY A 3 -7.94 -22.72 5.84
C GLY A 3 -8.09 -22.84 4.31
N VAL A 4 -7.84 -21.79 3.52
CA VAL A 4 -8.46 -21.63 2.17
C VAL A 4 -7.66 -22.31 1.07
N SER A 5 -8.29 -22.82 0.00
CA SER A 5 -7.61 -23.49 -1.13
C SER A 5 -8.29 -23.25 -2.50
N SER A 6 -9.26 -22.32 -2.54
CA SER A 6 -9.82 -21.57 -3.70
C SER A 6 -11.25 -21.12 -3.41
N CYS A 7 -11.62 -19.87 -3.70
CA CYS A 7 -13.01 -19.42 -3.59
C CYS A 7 -13.36 -18.22 -4.47
N ASP A 8 -14.61 -18.18 -4.95
CA ASP A 8 -15.15 -17.19 -5.88
C ASP A 8 -16.53 -16.73 -5.39
N MET A 9 -16.72 -15.43 -5.17
CA MET A 9 -17.89 -14.89 -4.46
C MET A 9 -18.46 -13.62 -5.12
N LEU A 10 -19.79 -13.57 -5.22
CA LEU A 10 -20.55 -12.49 -5.85
C LEU A 10 -21.62 -11.93 -4.91
N GLY A 11 -21.58 -10.62 -4.64
CA GLY A 11 -22.64 -9.91 -3.93
C GLY A 11 -22.75 -10.30 -2.46
N VAL A 12 -21.63 -10.21 -1.73
CA VAL A 12 -21.55 -10.63 -0.32
C VAL A 12 -21.66 -9.42 0.60
N THR A 13 -22.51 -9.50 1.63
CA THR A 13 -22.56 -8.44 2.64
C THR A 13 -21.37 -8.52 3.61
N SER A 14 -21.06 -9.69 4.14
CA SER A 14 -19.96 -9.87 5.10
C SER A 14 -19.37 -11.28 5.03
N CYS A 15 -18.04 -11.42 5.12
CA CYS A 15 -17.39 -12.73 5.22
C CYS A 15 -16.08 -12.71 6.05
N ASP A 16 -15.77 -13.81 6.76
CA ASP A 16 -14.58 -13.93 7.62
C ASP A 16 -13.72 -15.16 7.22
N MET A 17 -12.42 -14.99 6.91
CA MET A 17 -11.55 -16.02 6.28
C MET A 17 -10.08 -16.07 6.77
N LEU A 18 -9.87 -16.93 7.78
CA LEU A 18 -8.59 -17.44 8.29
C LEU A 18 -7.89 -18.51 7.41
N GLY A 19 -6.57 -18.39 7.25
CA GLY A 19 -5.59 -19.32 6.71
C GLY A 19 -5.59 -19.51 5.19
N VAL A 20 -5.64 -18.46 4.41
CA VAL A 20 -5.92 -18.41 2.95
C VAL A 20 -4.97 -19.20 2.01
N SER A 21 -5.47 -19.65 0.86
CA SER A 21 -4.76 -20.23 -0.30
C SER A 21 -5.67 -20.31 -1.54
N SER A 22 -6.60 -19.36 -1.68
CA SER A 22 -6.83 -18.55 -2.89
C SER A 22 -8.23 -17.94 -2.87
N ILE A 23 -8.40 -16.72 -3.38
CA ILE A 23 -9.72 -16.07 -3.42
C ILE A 23 -9.84 -15.01 -4.53
N ASP A 24 -11.07 -14.84 -5.00
CA ASP A 24 -11.56 -13.85 -5.97
C ASP A 24 -12.91 -13.33 -5.45
N MET A 25 -13.15 -12.02 -5.42
CA MET A 25 -14.41 -11.47 -4.90
C MET A 25 -14.90 -10.26 -5.66
N LEU A 26 -16.20 -10.25 -5.95
CA LEU A 26 -16.91 -9.21 -6.70
C LEU A 26 -18.10 -8.67 -5.89
N GLY A 27 -18.04 -7.39 -5.53
CA GLY A 27 -19.12 -6.71 -4.84
C GLY A 27 -19.27 -7.21 -3.40
N VAL A 28 -18.36 -6.77 -2.53
CA VAL A 28 -18.33 -7.15 -1.11
C VAL A 28 -18.48 -5.91 -0.25
N SER A 29 -19.37 -5.93 0.75
CA SER A 29 -19.44 -4.81 1.70
C SER A 29 -18.33 -4.89 2.74
N SER A 30 -18.12 -6.03 3.39
CA SER A 30 -17.01 -6.19 4.35
C SER A 30 -16.41 -7.58 4.30
N CYS A 31 -15.08 -7.69 4.41
CA CYS A 31 -14.43 -8.99 4.57
C CYS A 31 -13.19 -8.96 5.48
N ASP A 32 -13.08 -9.95 6.36
CA ASP A 32 -11.91 -10.12 7.22
C ASP A 32 -11.14 -11.36 6.76
N MET A 33 -9.84 -11.25 6.57
CA MET A 33 -8.96 -12.26 5.98
C MET A 33 -7.64 -12.41 6.77
N LEU A 34 -7.10 -13.63 6.82
CA LEU A 34 -6.00 -13.98 7.74
C LEU A 34 -5.14 -15.09 7.10
N GLY A 35 -3.82 -15.05 7.20
CA GLY A 35 -2.88 -16.00 6.57
C GLY A 35 -2.98 -16.10 5.04
N VAL A 36 -3.33 -15.00 4.35
CA VAL A 36 -3.41 -14.79 2.89
C VAL A 36 -2.31 -15.51 2.04
N SER A 37 -2.70 -16.34 1.06
CA SER A 37 -1.83 -16.91 0.00
C SER A 37 -2.55 -17.01 -1.36
N SER A 38 -3.38 -15.99 -1.60
CA SER A 38 -3.69 -15.25 -2.84
C SER A 38 -4.97 -14.47 -2.56
N CYS A 39 -5.24 -13.36 -3.24
CA CYS A 39 -6.54 -12.68 -3.14
C CYS A 39 -6.71 -11.62 -4.24
N ASP A 40 -7.77 -11.72 -5.06
CA ASP A 40 -8.16 -10.69 -6.01
C ASP A 40 -9.56 -10.13 -5.63
N MET A 41 -9.71 -8.82 -5.57
CA MET A 41 -10.93 -8.16 -5.09
C MET A 41 -11.37 -7.03 -6.02
N LEU A 42 -12.65 -7.06 -6.40
CA LEU A 42 -13.31 -6.08 -7.26
C LEU A 42 -14.52 -5.47 -6.54
N GLY A 43 -14.46 -4.18 -6.26
CA GLY A 43 -15.58 -3.45 -5.67
C GLY A 43 -15.85 -3.89 -4.22
N VAL A 44 -14.95 -3.49 -3.32
CA VAL A 44 -15.03 -3.83 -1.89
C VAL A 44 -15.14 -2.56 -1.06
N SER A 45 -16.09 -2.50 -0.13
CA SER A 45 -16.19 -1.32 0.74
C SER A 45 -15.14 -1.37 1.86
N SER A 46 -14.96 -2.50 2.56
CA SER A 46 -13.91 -2.62 3.57
C SER A 46 -13.30 -4.02 3.60
N CYS A 47 -11.98 -4.12 3.75
CA CYS A 47 -11.32 -5.40 3.98
C CYS A 47 -10.15 -5.33 4.96
N ASP A 48 -10.06 -6.32 5.85
CA ASP A 48 -8.95 -6.46 6.80
C ASP A 48 -8.18 -7.74 6.44
N MET A 49 -6.86 -7.66 6.27
CA MET A 49 -6.01 -8.76 5.80
C MET A 49 -4.75 -8.92 6.64
N LEU A 50 -4.51 -10.14 7.14
CA LEU A 50 -3.31 -10.48 7.90
C LEU A 50 -2.53 -11.61 7.21
N GLY A 51 -1.20 -11.56 7.19
CA GLY A 51 -0.31 -12.64 6.72
C GLY A 51 -0.43 -12.96 5.23
N VAL A 52 -0.26 -11.98 4.34
CA VAL A 52 -0.46 -12.03 2.88
C VAL A 52 0.79 -12.41 2.12
N SER A 53 0.68 -13.39 1.24
CA SER A 53 1.69 -13.66 0.23
C SER A 53 1.51 -12.76 -1.00
N SER A 54 0.30 -12.66 -1.55
CA SER A 54 -0.02 -11.83 -2.72
C SER A 54 -1.49 -11.40 -2.71
N CYS A 55 -1.80 -10.17 -3.11
CA CYS A 55 -3.17 -9.73 -3.37
C CYS A 55 -3.28 -8.60 -4.41
N ASP A 56 -4.31 -8.65 -5.26
CA ASP A 56 -4.66 -7.58 -6.19
C ASP A 56 -6.02 -6.97 -5.81
N MET A 57 -6.08 -5.66 -5.71
CA MET A 57 -7.27 -4.92 -5.26
C MET A 57 -7.67 -3.84 -6.26
N LEU A 58 -8.96 -3.81 -6.58
CA LEU A 58 -9.53 -2.95 -7.61
C LEU A 58 -10.83 -2.32 -7.12
N GLY A 59 -10.84 -0.99 -6.97
CA GLY A 59 -12.01 -0.26 -6.50
C GLY A 59 -12.36 -0.61 -5.04
N VAL A 60 -11.42 -0.35 -4.13
CA VAL A 60 -11.58 -0.60 -2.68
C VAL A 60 -11.76 0.73 -1.95
N SER A 61 -12.75 0.85 -1.07
CA SER A 61 -12.89 2.08 -0.27
C SER A 61 -11.88 2.10 0.87
N SER A 62 -11.79 1.05 1.69
CA SER A 62 -10.79 0.96 2.76
C SER A 62 -10.18 -0.43 2.87
N CYS A 63 -8.87 -0.53 3.06
CA CYS A 63 -8.22 -1.80 3.40
C CYS A 63 -7.12 -1.68 4.46
N ASP A 64 -7.09 -2.64 5.38
CA ASP A 64 -6.07 -2.75 6.41
C ASP A 64 -5.26 -4.04 6.17
N MET A 65 -3.93 -3.94 6.10
CA MET A 65 -3.03 -5.03 5.73
C MET A 65 -1.85 -5.16 6.70
N LEU A 66 -1.60 -6.37 7.21
CA LEU A 66 -0.45 -6.67 8.07
C LEU A 66 0.30 -7.92 7.60
N GLY A 67 1.62 -7.83 7.51
CA GLY A 67 2.48 -8.96 7.18
C GLY A 67 2.29 -9.41 5.74
N VAL A 68 2.64 -8.56 4.78
CA VAL A 68 2.39 -8.75 3.34
C VAL A 68 3.70 -8.99 2.60
N SER A 69 3.74 -9.96 1.69
CA SER A 69 4.87 -10.14 0.78
C SER A 69 4.70 -9.27 -0.46
N SER A 70 3.59 -9.38 -1.19
CA SER A 70 3.29 -8.48 -2.32
C SER A 70 1.83 -8.04 -2.36
N CYS A 71 1.56 -6.80 -2.78
CA CYS A 71 0.20 -6.36 -3.10
C CYS A 71 0.14 -5.31 -4.22
N ASP A 72 -0.87 -5.42 -5.08
CA ASP A 72 -1.16 -4.47 -6.15
C ASP A 72 -2.51 -3.79 -5.89
N MET A 73 -2.55 -2.47 -5.91
CA MET A 73 -3.74 -1.67 -5.57
C MET A 73 -4.08 -0.67 -6.67
N LEU A 74 -5.29 -0.77 -7.21
CA LEU A 74 -5.82 0.06 -8.27
C LEU A 74 -7.12 0.76 -7.82
N GLY A 75 -7.09 2.08 -7.70
CA GLY A 75 -8.28 2.85 -7.33
C GLY A 75 -8.75 2.58 -5.90
N VAL A 76 -7.87 2.85 -4.92
CA VAL A 76 -8.16 2.66 -3.49
C VAL A 76 -8.36 4.02 -2.83
N SER A 77 -9.38 4.15 -1.96
CA SER A 77 -9.57 5.43 -1.26
C SER A 77 -8.61 5.54 -0.08
N SER A 78 -8.57 4.56 0.82
CA SER A 78 -7.63 4.52 1.95
C SER A 78 -7.03 3.14 2.15
N CYS A 79 -5.73 3.05 2.44
CA CYS A 79 -5.09 1.81 2.85
C CYS A 79 -4.05 1.97 3.96
N ASP A 80 -4.10 1.07 4.94
CA ASP A 80 -3.14 1.01 6.03
C ASP A 80 -2.32 -0.28 5.90
N MET A 81 -0.99 -0.16 5.87
CA MET A 81 -0.06 -1.25 5.59
C MET A 81 1.03 -1.37 6.65
N LEU A 82 1.20 -2.56 7.20
CA LEU A 82 2.18 -2.86 8.26
C LEU A 82 2.99 -4.11 7.88
N GLU A 83 4.32 -4.05 7.97
CA GLU A 83 5.24 -5.17 7.65
C GLU A 83 5.02 -5.72 6.22
N VAL A 84 5.29 -4.88 5.20
CA VAL A 84 5.11 -5.23 3.78
C VAL A 84 6.46 -5.39 3.07
N SER A 85 6.61 -6.41 2.22
CA SER A 85 7.84 -6.58 1.44
C SER A 85 7.79 -5.72 0.17
N SER A 86 6.75 -5.86 -0.66
CA SER A 86 6.56 -5.03 -1.85
C SER A 86 5.10 -4.60 -2.03
N CYS A 87 4.85 -3.37 -2.46
CA CYS A 87 3.52 -2.92 -2.86
C CYS A 87 3.53 -1.97 -4.06
N ASP A 88 2.59 -2.16 -4.97
CA ASP A 88 2.37 -1.29 -6.13
C ASP A 88 1.01 -0.60 -6.01
N MET A 89 0.99 0.72 -6.11
CA MET A 89 -0.20 1.55 -5.89
C MET A 89 -0.45 2.50 -7.06
N LEU A 90 -1.68 2.47 -7.58
CA LEU A 90 -2.13 3.28 -8.71
C LEU A 90 -3.46 3.94 -8.39
N GLY A 91 -3.48 5.27 -8.34
CA GLY A 91 -4.69 6.03 -8.06
C GLY A 91 -5.20 5.81 -6.64
N VAL A 92 -4.36 6.03 -5.64
CA VAL A 92 -4.71 5.91 -4.22
C VAL A 92 -4.93 7.30 -3.61
N SER A 93 -5.99 7.49 -2.83
CA SER A 93 -6.21 8.80 -2.20
C SER A 93 -5.32 8.98 -0.97
N SER A 94 -5.32 8.02 -0.04
CA SER A 94 -4.44 8.06 1.14
C SER A 94 -3.86 6.69 1.46
N CYS A 95 -2.57 6.63 1.82
CA CYS A 95 -1.95 5.41 2.31
C CYS A 95 -0.99 5.64 3.49
N ASP A 96 -1.09 4.79 4.50
CA ASP A 96 -0.20 4.77 5.66
C ASP A 96 0.64 3.48 5.64
N MET A 97 1.96 3.62 5.72
CA MET A 97 2.92 2.52 5.54
C MET A 97 3.92 2.46 6.70
N LEU A 98 3.96 1.32 7.39
CA LEU A 98 4.86 1.05 8.50
C LEU A 98 5.70 -0.21 8.23
N GLY A 99 7.01 -0.06 8.09
CA GLY A 99 7.92 -1.20 7.90
C GLY A 99 7.78 -1.85 6.52
N VAL A 100 8.03 -1.08 5.46
CA VAL A 100 7.91 -1.55 4.07
C VAL A 100 9.28 -1.74 3.43
N SER A 101 9.52 -2.82 2.69
CA SER A 101 10.82 -2.99 2.01
C SER A 101 10.88 -2.20 0.70
N SER A 102 9.87 -2.32 -0.16
CA SER A 102 9.77 -1.55 -1.40
C SER A 102 8.34 -1.12 -1.69
N CYS A 103 8.13 0.10 -2.18
CA CYS A 103 6.82 0.56 -2.64
C CYS A 103 6.92 1.40 -3.91
N ASP A 104 6.07 1.10 -4.90
CA ASP A 104 5.91 1.90 -6.11
C ASP A 104 4.54 2.59 -6.08
N MET A 105 4.54 3.91 -6.27
CA MET A 105 3.35 4.75 -6.17
C MET A 105 3.16 5.61 -7.41
N LEU A 106 1.97 5.55 -7.99
CA LEU A 106 1.58 6.26 -9.20
C LEU A 106 0.24 6.98 -8.96
N GLY A 107 0.27 8.31 -8.94
CA GLY A 107 -0.94 9.11 -8.75
C GLY A 107 -1.55 8.94 -7.36
N VAL A 108 -0.76 9.18 -6.32
CA VAL A 108 -1.21 9.11 -4.92
C VAL A 108 -1.47 10.53 -4.40
N SER A 109 -2.59 10.77 -3.72
CA SER A 109 -2.83 12.10 -3.15
C SER A 109 -1.98 12.31 -1.89
N SER A 110 -2.06 11.43 -0.90
CA SER A 110 -1.25 11.52 0.33
C SER A 110 -0.64 10.17 0.74
N CYS A 111 0.63 10.18 1.16
CA CYS A 111 1.28 9.01 1.75
C CYS A 111 2.04 9.34 3.04
N ASP A 112 1.90 8.49 4.04
CA ASP A 112 2.73 8.52 5.25
C ASP A 112 3.58 7.25 5.31
N MET A 113 4.90 7.41 5.41
CA MET A 113 5.86 6.30 5.34
C MET A 113 6.80 6.31 6.53
N LEU A 114 6.82 5.22 7.29
CA LEU A 114 7.72 5.01 8.42
C LEU A 114 8.50 3.71 8.25
N GLY A 115 9.83 3.82 8.19
CA GLY A 115 10.71 2.67 8.12
C GLY A 115 10.62 1.95 6.77
N VAL A 116 10.74 2.70 5.68
CA VAL A 116 10.70 2.16 4.32
C VAL A 116 12.11 1.99 3.75
N SER A 117 12.43 0.90 3.07
CA SER A 117 13.78 0.75 2.48
C SER A 117 13.87 1.44 1.12
N TYR A 118 12.91 1.20 0.23
CA TYR A 118 12.90 1.77 -1.12
C TYR A 118 11.51 2.29 -1.47
N SER A 119 11.43 3.50 -2.01
CA SER A 119 10.17 4.10 -2.44
C SER A 119 10.35 4.78 -3.79
N ASN A 120 9.50 4.45 -4.77
CA ASN A 120 9.43 5.15 -6.05
C ASN A 120 8.07 5.83 -6.17
N MET A 121 8.06 7.13 -6.41
CA MET A 121 6.86 7.96 -6.36
C MET A 121 6.74 8.81 -7.62
N LEU A 122 5.69 8.57 -8.42
CA LEU A 122 5.34 9.39 -9.57
C LEU A 122 3.97 10.05 -9.37
N GLY A 123 3.94 11.38 -9.40
CA GLY A 123 2.69 12.12 -9.30
C GLY A 123 2.05 12.03 -7.91
N VAL A 124 2.80 12.36 -6.86
CA VAL A 124 2.30 12.36 -5.47
C VAL A 124 1.98 13.78 -5.02
N SER A 125 0.86 14.02 -4.36
CA SER A 125 0.54 15.40 -3.92
C SER A 125 1.26 15.76 -2.62
N SER A 126 1.17 14.91 -1.60
CA SER A 126 1.88 15.10 -0.32
C SER A 126 2.46 13.79 0.17
N CYS A 127 3.67 13.82 0.73
CA CYS A 127 4.21 12.64 1.39
C CYS A 127 5.05 12.98 2.62
N ASP A 128 4.81 12.26 3.71
CA ASP A 128 5.60 12.36 4.94
C ASP A 128 6.45 11.09 5.07
N MET A 129 7.77 11.27 5.25
CA MET A 129 8.74 10.18 5.29
C MET A 129 9.58 10.22 6.55
N LEU A 130 9.59 9.10 7.28
CA LEU A 130 10.41 8.91 8.46
C LEU A 130 11.24 7.62 8.34
N ARG A 131 12.57 7.75 8.43
CA ARG A 131 13.52 6.63 8.36
C ARG A 131 13.41 5.83 7.06
N VAL A 132 13.54 6.52 5.93
CA VAL A 132 13.55 5.91 4.59
C VAL A 132 14.97 5.70 4.10
N SER A 133 15.30 4.54 3.52
CA SER A 133 16.69 4.33 3.05
C SER A 133 16.93 5.01 1.71
N SER A 134 16.08 4.77 0.73
CA SER A 134 16.21 5.32 -0.61
C SER A 134 14.85 5.72 -1.16
N CYS A 135 14.76 6.89 -1.78
CA CYS A 135 13.51 7.33 -2.40
C CYS A 135 13.75 8.06 -3.72
N ASP A 136 13.04 7.64 -4.76
CA ASP A 136 13.03 8.25 -6.09
C ASP A 136 11.68 8.93 -6.32
N MET A 137 11.70 10.17 -6.82
CA MET A 137 10.49 10.95 -7.04
C MET A 137 10.47 11.72 -8.34
N LEU A 138 9.35 11.59 -9.07
CA LEU A 138 9.00 12.48 -10.18
C LEU A 138 7.63 13.12 -9.95
N GLY A 139 7.59 14.45 -9.87
CA GLY A 139 6.34 15.19 -9.82
C GLY A 139 5.63 15.09 -8.46
N VAL A 140 6.28 15.56 -7.39
CA VAL A 140 5.70 15.57 -6.04
C VAL A 140 5.41 17.01 -5.58
N SER A 141 4.22 17.29 -5.04
CA SER A 141 3.90 18.69 -4.69
C SER A 141 4.53 19.11 -3.36
N SER A 142 4.38 18.29 -2.32
CA SER A 142 4.90 18.58 -0.98
C SER A 142 5.50 17.35 -0.36
N ILE A 143 6.60 17.52 0.35
CA ILE A 143 7.27 16.41 1.02
C ILE A 143 7.95 16.84 2.31
N ASP A 144 7.71 16.07 3.38
CA ASP A 144 8.38 16.25 4.67
C ASP A 144 9.21 14.99 4.98
N MET A 145 10.48 15.19 5.36
CA MET A 145 11.42 14.09 5.54
C MET A 145 12.22 14.17 6.83
N LEU A 146 12.28 13.05 7.54
CA LEU A 146 13.09 12.84 8.74
C LEU A 146 13.90 11.54 8.65
N GLY A 147 15.21 11.65 8.44
CA GLY A 147 16.13 10.51 8.47
C GLY A 147 16.15 9.68 7.18
N VAL A 148 16.37 10.32 6.03
CA VAL A 148 16.45 9.65 4.73
C VAL A 148 17.90 9.42 4.29
N SER A 149 18.27 8.26 3.75
CA SER A 149 19.70 8.00 3.42
C SER A 149 20.06 8.49 2.02
N SER A 150 19.33 8.09 0.99
CA SER A 150 19.51 8.54 -0.39
C SER A 150 18.19 8.97 -1.00
N PHE A 151 18.27 9.92 -1.91
CA PHE A 151 17.10 10.66 -2.34
C PHE A 151 17.29 11.27 -3.72
N ASP A 152 16.50 10.82 -4.69
CA ASP A 152 16.53 11.31 -6.06
C ASP A 152 15.21 11.99 -6.39
N MET A 153 15.27 13.21 -6.93
CA MET A 153 14.06 14.02 -7.09
C MET A 153 14.06 14.88 -8.34
N LEU A 154 12.98 14.79 -9.12
CA LEU A 154 12.65 15.74 -10.19
C LEU A 154 11.21 16.25 -10.05
N GLY A 155 11.05 17.56 -10.22
CA GLY A 155 9.72 18.19 -10.28
C GLY A 155 9.00 18.25 -8.94
N VAL A 156 9.68 18.76 -7.90
CA VAL A 156 9.07 18.93 -6.58
C VAL A 156 8.88 20.38 -6.20
N SER A 157 7.71 20.69 -5.65
CA SER A 157 7.29 22.08 -5.42
C SER A 157 7.64 22.59 -4.02
N SER A 158 7.57 21.75 -3.00
CA SER A 158 7.89 22.10 -1.62
C SER A 158 8.49 20.92 -0.86
N ILE A 159 9.49 21.19 -0.02
CA ILE A 159 10.31 20.19 0.65
C ILE A 159 10.76 20.70 2.03
N ASP A 160 10.49 19.91 3.07
CA ASP A 160 11.13 20.03 4.38
C ASP A 160 11.97 18.77 4.68
N MET A 161 13.18 18.96 5.20
CA MET A 161 14.16 17.88 5.35
C MET A 161 15.01 18.06 6.60
N PHE A 162 15.04 17.01 7.44
CA PHE A 162 16.08 16.83 8.45
C PHE A 162 16.69 15.43 8.41
N GLY A 163 18.01 15.36 8.56
CA GLY A 163 18.72 14.07 8.65
C GLY A 163 18.81 13.32 7.33
N VAL A 164 18.97 14.02 6.20
CA VAL A 164 19.19 13.42 4.89
C VAL A 164 20.69 13.23 4.61
N SER A 165 21.11 12.05 4.16
CA SER A 165 22.56 11.74 3.97
C SER A 165 23.08 12.00 2.56
N SER A 166 22.26 11.79 1.53
CA SER A 166 22.59 12.03 0.12
C SER A 166 21.35 12.43 -0.66
N ILE A 167 21.53 13.38 -1.59
CA ILE A 167 20.48 13.95 -2.43
C ILE A 167 21.06 14.10 -3.84
N ASP A 168 20.39 13.51 -4.83
CA ASP A 168 20.59 13.77 -6.26
C ASP A 168 19.32 14.44 -6.85
N MET A 169 19.50 15.41 -7.74
CA MET A 169 18.44 16.24 -8.35
C MET A 169 18.62 16.33 -9.86
#